data_AF-A0A1F9RBY4-F1
#
_entry.id   AF-A0A1F9RBY4-F1
#
_cell.length_a   1.000
_cell.length_b   1.000
_cell.length_c   1.000
_cell.angle_alpha   90.00
_cell.angle_beta   90.00
_cell.angle_gamma   90.00
#
_symmetry.space_group_name_H-M   'P 1'
#
loop_
_entity.id
_entity.type
_entity.pdbx_description
1 polymer ?
#
loop_
_entity_poly.entity_id
_entity_poly.type
_entity_poly.pdbx_seq_one_letter_code
_entity_poly.pdbx_strand_id
1 'polypeptide(L)'
;MKWKVDNWLSEGFRARKAGALTAYIYKSLNWPDFYRGTPAYEVRYAGASIALIRLDGKGATVRRLQAGEVFPEISELDLVELALWVSKLRGGGGQLN
;
A
#
# COMPACT_ATOMS: atom_id res chain seq x y z
N MET A 1 -2.00 -8.15 14.18
CA MET A 1 -1.85 -6.73 14.60
C MET A 1 -2.52 -5.86 13.55
N LYS A 2 -3.03 -4.66 13.86
CA LYS A 2 -3.97 -3.94 12.97
C LYS A 2 -3.38 -2.61 12.50
N TRP A 3 -3.09 -2.48 11.21
CA TRP A 3 -2.79 -1.17 10.60
C TRP A 3 -4.06 -0.32 10.57
N LYS A 4 -3.92 0.97 10.89
CA LYS A 4 -4.96 1.98 10.66
C LYS A 4 -4.59 2.76 9.42
N VAL A 5 -5.41 2.68 8.38
CA VAL A 5 -5.17 3.36 7.10
C VAL A 5 -6.21 4.45 6.92
N ASP A 6 -5.75 5.68 6.70
CA ASP A 6 -6.57 6.86 6.47
C ASP A 6 -6.22 7.55 5.14
N ASN A 7 -7.20 8.23 4.53
CA ASN A 7 -6.96 9.09 3.37
C ASN A 7 -6.10 10.28 3.82
N TRP A 8 -5.00 10.54 3.14
CA TRP A 8 -4.08 11.61 3.53
C TRP A 8 -3.93 12.70 2.48
N LEU A 9 -3.79 12.31 1.21
CA LEU A 9 -3.71 13.21 0.06
C LEU A 9 -4.61 12.71 -1.08
N SER A 10 -4.82 13.54 -2.10
CA SER A 10 -5.45 13.13 -3.35
C SER A 10 -4.77 11.85 -3.87
N GLU A 11 -5.52 10.74 -3.91
CA GLU A 11 -5.06 9.41 -4.32
C GLU A 11 -3.93 8.76 -3.47
N GLY A 12 -3.70 9.26 -2.24
CA GLY A 12 -2.69 8.74 -1.30
C GLY A 12 -3.24 8.39 0.08
N PHE A 13 -2.77 7.29 0.65
CA PHE A 13 -3.16 6.80 1.98
C PHE A 13 -2.00 6.87 2.95
N ARG A 14 -2.31 7.07 4.23
CA ARG A 14 -1.35 6.97 5.33
C ARG A 14 -1.73 5.79 6.20
N ALA A 15 -0.78 4.89 6.45
CA ALA A 15 -0.93 3.71 7.27
C ALA A 15 -0.11 3.85 8.56
N ARG A 16 -0.75 3.63 9.70
CA ARG A 16 -0.13 3.68 11.03
C ARG A 16 -0.32 2.37 11.78
N LYS A 17 0.76 1.83 12.36
CA LYS A 17 0.75 0.65 13.25
C LYS A 17 1.17 1.08 14.66
N ALA A 18 0.79 0.28 15.65
CA ALA A 18 1.23 0.48 17.04
C ALA A 18 2.78 0.50 17.10
N GLY A 19 3.36 1.37 17.95
CA GLY A 19 4.82 1.54 18.04
C GLY A 19 5.41 2.53 17.03
N ALA A 20 4.64 3.55 16.61
CA ALA A 20 5.07 4.67 15.76
C ALA A 20 5.43 4.35 14.29
N LEU A 21 5.26 3.11 13.84
CA LEU A 21 5.46 2.75 12.43
C LEU A 21 4.45 3.46 11.55
N THR A 22 4.94 4.28 10.62
CA THR A 22 4.13 5.02 9.65
C THR A 22 4.62 4.72 8.24
N ALA A 23 3.73 4.16 7.42
CA ALA A 23 3.95 3.95 6.00
C ALA A 23 2.99 4.83 5.19
N TYR A 24 3.40 5.20 3.99
CA TYR A 24 2.63 6.02 3.07
C TYR A 24 2.39 5.23 1.80
N ILE A 25 1.17 5.28 1.28
CA ILE A 25 0.77 4.51 0.12
C ILE A 25 0.35 5.49 -0.96
N TYR A 26 1.06 5.48 -2.08
CA TYR A 26 0.82 6.41 -3.19
C TYR A 26 0.44 5.63 -4.42
N LYS A 27 -0.42 6.21 -5.26
CA LYS A 27 -0.62 5.69 -6.62
C LYS A 27 0.73 5.74 -7.36
N SER A 28 1.16 4.60 -7.90
CA SER A 28 2.43 4.49 -8.62
C SER A 28 2.30 5.07 -10.02
N LEU A 29 3.30 5.83 -10.47
CA LEU A 29 3.36 6.45 -11.80
C LEU A 29 4.31 5.71 -12.76
N ASN A 30 5.13 4.78 -12.26
CA ASN A 30 6.16 4.11 -13.03
C ASN A 30 6.07 2.60 -12.85
N TRP A 31 5.57 1.90 -13.86
CA TRP A 31 5.67 0.44 -13.95
C TRP A 31 6.34 0.04 -15.27
N PRO A 32 7.07 -1.10 -15.29
CA PRO A 32 7.50 -1.73 -16.53
C PRO A 32 6.30 -1.98 -17.46
N ASP A 33 6.54 -1.88 -18.77
CA ASP A 33 5.52 -1.81 -19.83
C ASP A 33 4.40 -2.86 -19.79
N PHE A 34 4.65 -4.01 -19.15
CA PHE A 34 3.72 -5.12 -19.04
C PHE A 34 2.41 -4.79 -18.27
N TYR A 35 2.34 -3.67 -17.55
CA TYR A 35 1.24 -3.38 -16.60
C TYR A 35 0.47 -2.07 -16.86
N ARG A 36 0.52 -1.52 -18.08
CA ARG A 36 -0.24 -0.29 -18.43
C ARG A 36 -1.76 -0.51 -18.28
N GLY A 37 -2.43 0.35 -17.51
CA GLY A 37 -3.89 0.45 -17.44
C GLY A 37 -4.57 0.06 -16.12
N THR A 38 -3.85 -0.54 -15.16
CA THR A 38 -4.43 -0.96 -13.85
C THR A 38 -3.92 -0.07 -12.71
N PRO A 39 -4.78 0.31 -11.73
CA PRO A 39 -4.33 1.04 -10.55
C PRO A 39 -3.32 0.23 -9.73
N ALA A 40 -2.13 0.80 -9.56
CA ALA A 40 -1.08 0.25 -8.71
C ALA A 40 -0.66 1.28 -7.66
N TYR A 41 -0.12 0.77 -6.56
CA TYR A 41 0.29 1.56 -5.40
C TYR A 41 1.68 1.19 -4.94
N GLU A 42 2.44 2.20 -4.54
CA GLU A 42 3.73 2.06 -3.86
C GLU A 42 3.55 2.26 -2.36
N VAL A 43 4.05 1.31 -1.57
CA VAL A 43 4.19 1.47 -0.12
C VAL A 43 5.57 2.05 0.15
N ARG A 44 5.60 3.23 0.77
CA ARG A 44 6.81 3.93 1.20
C ARG A 44 6.93 3.93 2.71
N TYR A 45 8.13 3.61 3.17
CA TYR A 45 8.50 3.60 4.59
C TYR A 45 9.91 4.14 4.74
N ALA A 46 10.15 4.99 5.75
CA ALA A 46 11.44 5.65 5.96
C ALA A 46 12.04 6.31 4.70
N GLY A 47 11.19 6.86 3.82
CA GLY A 47 11.59 7.50 2.56
C GLY A 47 11.83 6.55 1.38
N ALA A 48 11.91 5.25 1.59
CA ALA A 48 12.12 4.23 0.55
C ALA A 48 10.79 3.60 0.09
N SER A 49 10.69 3.25 -1.20
CA SER A 49 9.60 2.39 -1.69
C SER A 49 9.94 0.93 -1.35
N ILE A 50 9.14 0.31 -0.48
CA ILE A 50 9.42 -1.01 0.10
C ILE A 50 8.56 -2.13 -0.50
N ALA A 51 7.43 -1.78 -1.11
CA ALA A 51 6.54 -2.73 -1.74
C ALA A 51 5.66 -2.08 -2.82
N LEU A 52 5.15 -2.93 -3.70
CA LEU A 52 4.17 -2.60 -4.72
C LEU A 52 2.89 -3.40 -4.47
N ILE A 53 1.75 -2.75 -4.66
CA ILE A 53 0.42 -3.34 -4.55
C ILE A 53 -0.31 -3.11 -5.88
N ARG A 54 -0.77 -4.19 -6.52
CA ARG A 54 -1.64 -4.12 -7.70
C ARG A 54 -3.02 -4.63 -7.32
N LEU A 55 -4.07 -3.93 -7.72
CA LEU A 55 -5.44 -4.40 -7.55
C LEU A 55 -5.87 -5.17 -8.80
N ASP A 56 -6.27 -6.43 -8.63
CA ASP A 56 -6.61 -7.38 -9.69
C ASP A 56 -8.06 -7.85 -9.55
N GLY A 57 -9.01 -7.05 -10.04
CA GLY A 57 -10.43 -7.35 -9.91
C GLY A 57 -10.86 -7.46 -8.44
N LYS A 58 -11.06 -8.69 -7.95
CA LYS A 58 -11.45 -8.99 -6.55
C LYS A 58 -10.26 -9.24 -5.62
N GLY A 59 -9.03 -9.27 -6.13
CA GLY A 59 -7.82 -9.56 -5.35
C GLY A 59 -6.80 -8.43 -5.39
N ALA A 60 -5.69 -8.63 -4.70
CA ALA A 60 -4.53 -7.75 -4.77
C ALA A 60 -3.25 -8.58 -4.83
N THR A 61 -2.33 -8.19 -5.70
CA THR A 61 -0.98 -8.74 -5.77
C THR A 61 -0.05 -7.82 -5.00
N VAL A 62 0.71 -8.38 -4.06
CA VAL A 62 1.70 -7.66 -3.25
C VAL A 62 3.08 -8.16 -3.60
N ARG A 63 3.99 -7.24 -3.92
CA ARG A 63 5.40 -7.54 -4.18
C ARG A 63 6.27 -6.69 -3.28
N ARG A 64 7.04 -7.33 -2.41
CA ARG A 64 8.12 -6.67 -1.68
C ARG A 64 9.24 -6.29 -2.64
N LEU A 65 9.78 -5.09 -2.46
CA LEU A 65 10.97 -4.62 -3.17
C LEU A 65 12.22 -4.93 -2.36
N GLN A 66 13.38 -4.99 -3.01
CA GLN A 66 14.66 -5.25 -2.34
C GLN A 66 14.94 -4.23 -1.21
N ALA A 67 14.59 -2.95 -1.44
CA ALA A 67 14.67 -1.92 -0.41
C ALA A 67 13.76 -2.18 0.80
N GLY A 68 12.76 -3.05 0.70
CA GLY A 68 11.91 -3.48 1.80
C GLY A 68 12.54 -4.55 2.69
N GLU A 69 13.56 -5.26 2.21
CA GLU A 69 14.20 -6.36 2.97
C GLU A 69 15.00 -5.84 4.17
N VAL A 70 15.42 -4.58 4.15
CA VAL A 70 16.14 -3.94 5.26
C VAL A 70 15.23 -3.50 6.41
N PHE A 71 13.91 -3.64 6.26
CA PHE A 71 12.90 -3.25 7.25
C PHE A 71 12.13 -4.47 7.79
N PRO A 72 12.77 -5.32 8.61
CA PRO A 72 12.16 -6.56 9.13
C PRO A 72 10.94 -6.31 10.01
N GLU A 73 10.77 -5.11 10.55
CA GLU A 73 9.61 -4.70 11.36
C GLU A 73 8.30 -4.60 10.56
N ILE A 74 8.41 -4.54 9.22
CA ILE A 74 7.29 -4.68 8.29
C ILE A 74 7.37 -6.09 7.74
N SER A 75 6.40 -6.94 8.10
CA SER A 75 6.30 -8.32 7.59
C SER A 75 5.58 -8.39 6.25
N GLU A 76 5.63 -9.54 5.57
CA GLU A 76 4.81 -9.74 4.36
C GLU A 76 3.31 -9.66 4.67
N LEU A 77 2.90 -10.17 5.84
CA LEU A 77 1.54 -10.09 6.32
C LEU A 77 1.09 -8.63 6.50
N ASP A 78 1.97 -7.76 6.99
CA ASP A 78 1.70 -6.32 7.08
C ASP A 78 1.42 -5.73 5.68
N LEU A 79 2.22 -6.08 4.68
CA LEU A 79 2.04 -5.58 3.31
C LEU A 79 0.72 -6.09 2.68
N VAL A 80 0.33 -7.33 2.96
CA VAL A 80 -0.97 -7.90 2.56
C VAL A 80 -2.13 -7.15 3.24
N GLU A 81 -2.01 -6.85 4.53
CA GLU A 81 -3.02 -6.06 5.25
C GLU A 81 -3.19 -4.65 4.64
N LEU A 82 -2.09 -3.99 4.29
CA LEU A 82 -2.12 -2.70 3.59
C LEU A 82 -2.82 -2.79 2.23
N ALA A 83 -2.59 -3.87 1.48
CA ALA A 83 -3.24 -4.09 0.19
C ALA A 83 -4.76 -4.26 0.31
N LEU A 84 -5.22 -4.98 1.34
CA LEU A 84 -6.65 -5.12 1.65
C LEU A 84 -7.28 -3.77 2.01
N TRP A 85 -6.58 -2.95 2.80
CA TRP A 85 -7.02 -1.59 3.11
C TRP A 85 -7.16 -0.72 1.87
N VAL A 86 -6.16 -0.74 0.99
CA VAL A 86 -6.20 0.00 -0.28
C VAL A 86 -7.37 -0.46 -1.15
N SER A 87 -7.58 -1.78 -1.28
CA SER A 87 -8.72 -2.32 -2.02
C SER A 87 -10.05 -1.85 -1.44
N LYS A 88 -10.19 -1.86 -0.12
CA LYS A 88 -11.40 -1.39 0.58
C LYS A 88 -11.65 0.10 0.32
N LEU A 89 -10.64 0.94 0.48
CA LEU A 89 -10.74 2.39 0.31
C LEU A 89 -10.97 2.80 -1.16
N ARG A 90 -10.56 1.96 -2.12
CA ARG A 90 -10.81 2.17 -3.55
C ARG A 90 -12.17 1.66 -4.03
N GLY A 91 -12.62 0.51 -3.54
CA GLY A 91 -13.94 -0.03 -3.88
C GLY A 91 -15.08 0.77 -3.23
N GLY A 92 -14.82 1.39 -2.08
CA GLY A 92 -15.73 2.31 -1.40
C GLY A 92 -15.46 3.76 -1.79
N GLY A 93 -15.84 4.18 -2.98
CA GLY A 93 -16.05 5.60 -3.26
C GLY A 93 -17.24 6.11 -2.44
N GLY A 94 -17.03 6.46 -1.17
CA GLY A 94 -18.07 7.07 -0.32
C GLY A 94 -18.06 6.59 1.12
N GLN A 95 -17.84 7.56 2.03
CA GLN A 95 -18.17 7.54 3.46
C GLN A 95 -17.62 6.39 4.32
N LEU A 96 -16.57 6.71 5.07
CA LEU A 96 -16.44 6.20 6.43
C LEU A 96 -16.89 7.34 7.37
N ASN A 97 -18.13 7.23 7.87
CA ASN A 97 -18.54 7.85 9.13
C ASN A 97 -17.83 7.14 10.29
#